data_AF-A0A7S4LEP7-F1
#
_entry.id   AF-A0A7S4LEP7-F1
#
_cell.length_a   1.000
_cell.length_b   1.000
_cell.length_c   1.000
_cell.angle_alpha   90.00
_cell.angle_beta   90.00
_cell.angle_gamma   90.00
#
_symmetry.space_group_name_H-M   'P 1'
#
loop_
_entity.id
_entity.type
_entity.pdbx_description
1 polymer ?
#
loop_
_entity_poly.entity_id
_entity_poly.type
_entity_poly.pdbx_seq_one_letter_code
_entity_poly.pdbx_strand_id
1 'polypeptide(L)'
;LVPRDFVIPNDPDWADDLWGMKLGSTVSGIRNKGSYSEYRAELEEMGFKFDSRRTAYGWEKVTSALLTYKSLHGDLLVPQVFVIPKSRDWPEDLWDMKLGIIVSNIRSHGQYSTNRAELEEMGFKFDSRRTAYGWEKVTSALLTYKSLH
;
A
#
# COMPACT_ATOMS: atom_id res chain seq x y z
N LEU A 1 5.53 17.19 10.21
CA LEU A 1 6.09 16.14 9.32
C LEU A 1 7.53 16.48 9.03
N VAL A 2 8.49 15.56 9.20
CA VAL A 2 9.92 15.79 8.97
C VAL A 2 10.17 16.28 7.53
N PRO A 3 10.83 17.44 7.30
CA PRO A 3 11.17 17.93 5.96
C PRO A 3 12.04 16.93 5.20
N ARG A 4 11.86 16.83 3.88
CA ARG A 4 12.58 15.83 3.05
C ARG A 4 14.10 15.99 3.13
N ASP A 5 14.57 17.23 3.21
CA ASP A 5 16.00 17.55 3.21
C ASP A 5 16.54 17.78 4.63
N PHE A 6 15.77 17.43 5.66
CA PHE A 6 16.21 17.54 7.05
C PHE A 6 17.37 16.59 7.32
N VAL A 7 18.47 17.18 7.80
CA VAL A 7 19.67 16.51 8.27
C VAL A 7 19.83 16.87 9.74
N ILE A 8 20.12 15.87 10.58
CA ILE A 8 20.29 16.10 12.01
C ILE A 8 21.49 17.05 12.20
N PRO A 9 21.29 18.23 12.84
CA PRO A 9 22.36 19.18 13.08
C PRO A 9 23.33 18.66 14.15
N ASN A 10 24.53 19.21 14.16
CA ASN A 10 25.46 19.03 15.28
C ASN A 10 24.99 19.92 16.45
N ASP A 11 24.05 19.38 17.22
CA ASP A 11 23.36 20.06 18.31
C ASP A 11 23.28 19.10 19.51
N PRO A 12 23.57 19.56 20.74
CA PRO A 12 23.56 18.72 21.95
C PRO A 12 22.19 18.10 22.29
N ASP A 13 21.10 18.58 21.70
CA ASP A 13 19.78 17.94 21.83
C ASP A 13 19.71 16.57 21.12
N TRP A 14 20.70 16.26 20.28
CA TRP A 14 20.84 14.99 19.58
C TRP A 14 22.13 14.27 20.00
N ALA A 15 22.07 12.94 20.09
CA ALA A 15 23.26 12.13 20.28
C ALA A 15 24.26 12.35 19.12
N ASP A 16 25.54 12.36 19.44
CA ASP A 16 26.62 12.72 18.53
C ASP A 16 26.77 11.77 17.34
N ASP A 17 26.42 10.49 17.53
CA ASP A 17 26.38 9.46 16.49
C ASP A 17 25.24 9.67 15.46
N LEU A 18 24.23 10.49 15.79
CA LEU A 18 23.12 10.81 14.90
C LEU A 18 23.40 12.03 14.00
N TRP A 19 24.40 12.85 14.33
CA TRP A 19 24.72 14.07 13.60
C TRP A 19 25.05 13.78 12.14
N GLY A 20 24.50 14.59 11.23
CA GLY A 20 24.67 14.41 9.79
C GLY A 20 23.79 13.32 9.15
N MET A 21 23.00 12.57 9.93
CA MET A 21 22.03 11.64 9.38
C MET A 21 20.96 12.37 8.57
N LYS A 22 20.71 11.92 7.33
CA LYS A 22 19.67 12.43 6.43
C LYS A 22 18.27 11.92 6.81
N LEU A 23 17.83 12.23 8.03
CA LEU A 23 16.58 11.73 8.60
C LEU A 23 15.37 12.01 7.71
N GLY A 24 15.31 13.17 7.04
CA GLY A 24 14.25 13.49 6.08
C GLY A 24 14.14 12.52 4.91
N SER A 25 15.29 12.10 4.36
CA SER A 25 15.36 11.10 3.28
C SER A 25 14.98 9.71 3.79
N THR A 26 15.43 9.33 4.99
CA THR A 26 15.06 8.07 5.64
C THR A 26 13.55 7.98 5.85
N VAL A 27 12.94 9.01 6.44
CA VAL A 27 11.49 9.12 6.64
C VAL A 27 10.73 9.08 5.31
N SER A 28 11.28 9.71 4.25
CA SER A 28 10.73 9.60 2.91
C SER A 28 10.81 8.19 2.34
N GLY A 29 11.87 7.43 2.64
CA GLY A 29 12.03 6.03 2.27
C GLY A 29 11.02 5.14 2.98
N ILE A 30 10.86 5.32 4.30
CA ILE A 30 9.87 4.60 5.10
C ILE A 30 8.46 4.84 4.53
N ARG A 31 8.10 6.09 4.23
CA ARG A 31 6.75 6.43 3.72
C ARG A 31 6.45 5.99 2.29
N ASN A 32 7.45 5.98 1.41
CA ASN A 32 7.19 5.88 -0.04
C ASN A 32 7.89 4.69 -0.72
N LYS A 33 8.80 3.99 -0.05
CA LYS A 33 9.63 2.94 -0.65
C LYS A 33 9.60 1.62 0.14
N GLY A 34 8.82 1.54 1.22
CA GLY A 34 8.78 0.35 2.07
C GLY A 34 10.09 0.08 2.81
N SER A 35 10.96 1.08 2.97
CA SER A 35 12.16 0.92 3.80
C SER A 35 11.75 0.63 5.25
N TYR A 36 12.44 -0.31 5.91
CA TYR A 36 12.14 -0.73 7.29
C TYR A 36 10.73 -1.31 7.46
N SER A 37 10.18 -1.96 6.43
CA SER A 37 8.85 -2.58 6.47
C SER A 37 8.69 -3.63 7.57
N GLU A 38 9.77 -4.30 7.93
CA GLU A 38 9.87 -5.28 9.01
C GLU A 38 9.69 -4.65 10.40
N TYR A 39 10.01 -3.35 10.54
CA TYR A 39 9.84 -2.57 11.77
C TYR A 39 8.52 -1.78 11.79
N ARG A 40 7.55 -2.13 10.94
CA ARG A 40 6.32 -1.37 10.80
C ARG A 40 5.55 -1.24 12.12
N ALA A 41 5.41 -2.34 12.87
CA ALA A 41 4.66 -2.34 14.13
C ALA A 41 5.29 -1.38 15.15
N GLU A 42 6.62 -1.41 15.27
CA GLU A 42 7.38 -0.50 16.14
C GLU A 42 7.25 0.96 15.69
N LEU A 43 7.29 1.22 14.38
CA LEU A 43 7.05 2.55 13.81
C LEU A 43 5.65 3.05 14.15
N GLU A 44 4.62 2.21 14.04
CA GLU A 44 3.24 2.56 14.41
C GLU A 44 3.11 2.80 15.93
N GLU A 45 3.77 2.00 16.78
CA GLU A 45 3.81 2.18 18.24
C GLU A 45 4.48 3.50 18.65
N MET A 46 5.54 3.91 17.93
CA MET A 46 6.18 5.21 18.09
C MET A 46 5.35 6.39 17.55
N GLY A 47 4.14 6.12 17.02
CA GLY A 47 3.24 7.14 16.46
C GLY A 47 3.64 7.61 15.06
N PHE A 48 4.47 6.84 14.34
CA PHE A 48 4.88 7.18 12.98
C PHE A 48 3.68 7.07 12.03
N LYS A 49 3.25 8.23 11.51
CA LYS A 49 2.17 8.28 10.52
C LYS A 49 2.71 7.96 9.12
N PHE A 50 2.30 6.80 8.61
CA PHE A 50 2.60 6.31 7.26
C PHE A 50 1.81 7.01 6.16
N ASP A 51 0.75 7.76 6.50
CA ASP A 51 -0.04 8.51 5.52
C ASP A 51 0.83 9.55 4.80
N SER A 52 1.38 9.11 3.67
CA SER A 52 1.89 9.98 2.65
C SER A 52 0.68 10.62 1.96
N ARG A 53 0.78 11.92 1.72
CA ARG A 53 -0.19 12.78 1.02
C ARG A 53 -0.44 12.34 -0.45
N ARG A 54 -0.15 11.10 -0.82
CA ARG A 54 -0.09 10.59 -2.21
C ARG A 54 -1.31 9.81 -2.66
N THR A 55 -2.32 9.61 -1.82
CA THR A 55 -3.69 9.29 -2.28
C THR A 55 -4.67 10.19 -1.55
N ALA A 56 -5.00 11.30 -2.20
CA ALA A 56 -5.80 12.41 -1.68
C ALA A 56 -7.29 12.09 -1.44
N TYR A 57 -7.66 10.81 -1.36
CA TYR A 57 -9.03 10.36 -1.19
C TYR A 57 -9.26 9.96 0.27
N GLY A 58 -10.30 10.53 0.89
CA GLY A 58 -10.74 10.12 2.22
C GLY A 58 -11.08 8.64 2.25
N TRP A 59 -10.91 8.00 3.42
CA TRP A 59 -11.14 6.57 3.60
C TRP A 59 -12.51 6.13 3.08
N GLU A 60 -13.57 6.88 3.38
CA GLU A 60 -14.94 6.60 2.93
C GLU A 60 -15.05 6.42 1.40
N LYS A 61 -14.36 7.26 0.62
CA LYS A 61 -14.36 7.17 -0.84
C LYS A 61 -13.61 5.94 -1.34
N VAL A 62 -12.51 5.58 -0.67
CA VAL A 62 -11.74 4.38 -1.00
C VAL A 62 -12.58 3.13 -0.70
N THR A 63 -13.22 3.09 0.46
CA THR A 63 -14.11 1.99 0.85
C THR A 63 -15.27 1.85 -0.13
N SER A 64 -15.93 2.95 -0.48
CA SER A 64 -17.01 2.97 -1.48
C SER A 64 -16.53 2.43 -2.83
N ALA A 65 -15.38 2.91 -3.32
CA ALA A 65 -14.80 2.44 -4.57
C ALA A 65 -14.45 0.94 -4.56
N LEU A 66 -13.88 0.43 -3.46
CA LEU A 66 -13.56 -0.99 -3.31
C LEU A 66 -14.82 -1.85 -3.27
N LEU A 67 -15.87 -1.43 -2.55
CA LEU A 67 -17.14 -2.14 -2.50
C LEU A 67 -17.82 -2.17 -3.88
N THR A 68 -17.87 -1.05 -4.60
CA THR A 68 -18.40 -1.02 -5.96
C THR A 68 -17.61 -1.92 -6.89
N TYR A 69 -16.27 -1.86 -6.85
CA TYR A 69 -15.43 -2.76 -7.65
C TYR A 69 -15.75 -4.23 -7.37
N LYS A 70 -15.80 -4.61 -6.09
CA LYS A 70 -16.12 -5.98 -5.67
C LYS A 70 -17.51 -6.42 -6.13
N SER A 71 -18.51 -5.53 -6.08
CA SER A 71 -19.85 -5.84 -6.58
C SER A 71 -19.88 -6.08 -8.09
N LEU A 72 -19.05 -5.37 -8.86
CA LEU A 72 -19.01 -5.47 -10.33
C LEU A 72 -18.14 -6.64 -10.82
N HIS A 73 -17.07 -6.98 -10.10
CA HIS A 73 -16.06 -7.93 -10.54
C HIS A 73 -15.97 -9.21 -9.69
N GLY A 74 -16.59 -9.23 -8.50
CA GLY A 74 -16.59 -10.37 -7.57
C GLY A 74 -15.38 -10.48 -6.66
N ASP A 75 -14.30 -9.74 -6.94
CA ASP A 75 -13.07 -9.72 -6.14
C ASP A 75 -12.47 -8.32 -5.99
N LEU A 76 -11.35 -8.21 -5.27
CA LEU A 76 -10.59 -6.97 -5.09
C LEU A 76 -9.22 -7.01 -5.80
N LEU A 77 -9.09 -7.83 -6.84
CA LEU A 77 -7.89 -7.92 -7.68
C LEU A 77 -7.87 -6.79 -8.72
N VAL A 78 -7.91 -5.54 -8.22
CA VAL A 78 -7.93 -4.35 -9.07
C VAL A 78 -6.60 -4.24 -9.84
N PRO A 79 -6.64 -4.17 -11.19
CA PRO A 79 -5.46 -3.92 -12.02
C PRO A 79 -4.82 -2.58 -11.66
N GLN A 80 -3.49 -2.49 -11.65
CA GLN A 80 -2.77 -1.26 -11.27
C GLN A 80 -3.16 -0.04 -12.13
N VAL A 81 -3.45 -0.26 -13.41
CA VAL A 81 -3.83 0.79 -14.37
C VAL A 81 -5.32 1.18 -14.29
N PHE A 82 -6.11 0.51 -13.45
CA PHE A 82 -7.55 0.73 -13.38
C PHE A 82 -7.87 2.13 -12.86
N VAL A 83 -8.69 2.84 -13.64
CA VAL A 83 -9.28 4.15 -13.33
C VAL A 83 -10.78 3.99 -13.41
N ILE A 84 -11.49 4.52 -12.41
CA ILE A 84 -12.96 4.43 -12.35
C ILE A 84 -13.56 5.18 -13.56
N PRO A 85 -14.34 4.49 -14.42
CA PRO A 85 -14.96 5.11 -15.59
C PRO A 85 -16.14 5.98 -15.18
N LYS A 86 -16.47 6.94 -16.05
CA LYS A 86 -17.69 7.76 -15.94
C LYS A 86 -18.91 6.96 -16.38
N SER A 87 -19.36 6.02 -15.56
CA SER A 87 -20.54 5.22 -15.81
C SER A 87 -21.51 5.28 -14.64
N ARG A 88 -22.78 4.96 -14.93
CA ARG A 88 -23.87 4.85 -13.94
C ARG A 88 -23.63 3.78 -12.87
N ASP A 89 -22.69 2.88 -13.11
CA ASP A 89 -22.34 1.80 -12.18
C ASP A 89 -21.45 2.32 -11.04
N TRP A 90 -20.92 3.54 -11.19
CA TRP A 90 -20.05 4.19 -10.23
C TRP A 90 -20.64 5.52 -9.76
N PRO A 91 -20.56 5.83 -8.45
CA PRO A 91 -20.84 7.17 -7.94
C PRO A 91 -20.00 8.24 -8.66
N GLU A 92 -20.64 9.36 -9.02
CA GLU A 92 -20.01 10.42 -9.82
C GLU A 92 -18.77 11.01 -9.16
N ASP A 93 -18.75 11.06 -7.83
CA ASP A 93 -17.66 11.61 -7.04
C ASP A 93 -16.44 10.68 -6.91
N LEU A 94 -16.54 9.47 -7.46
CA LEU A 94 -15.47 8.48 -7.59
C LEU A 94 -14.92 8.40 -9.02
N TRP A 95 -15.56 9.04 -9.99
CA TRP A 95 -15.08 9.04 -11.37
C TRP A 95 -13.66 9.58 -11.49
N ASP A 96 -12.89 9.02 -12.43
CA ASP A 96 -11.48 9.32 -12.66
C ASP A 96 -10.54 8.95 -11.48
N MET A 97 -11.06 8.35 -10.41
CA MET A 97 -10.23 7.84 -9.33
C MET A 97 -9.33 6.70 -9.82
N LYS A 98 -8.03 6.84 -9.57
CA LYS A 98 -7.00 5.85 -9.88
C LYS A 98 -6.99 4.69 -8.87
N LEU A 99 -8.11 3.98 -8.77
CA LEU A 99 -8.32 2.92 -7.78
C LEU A 99 -7.23 1.82 -7.87
N GLY A 100 -6.74 1.50 -9.07
CA GLY A 100 -5.63 0.56 -9.24
C GLY A 100 -4.34 0.97 -8.53
N ILE A 101 -4.02 2.27 -8.55
CA ILE A 101 -2.85 2.83 -7.85
C ILE A 101 -3.07 2.79 -6.33
N ILE A 102 -4.28 3.13 -5.87
CA ILE A 102 -4.65 3.07 -4.44
C ILE A 102 -4.47 1.66 -3.92
N VAL A 103 -5.05 0.67 -4.60
CA VAL A 103 -4.92 -0.75 -4.24
C VAL A 103 -3.48 -1.23 -4.27
N SER A 104 -2.69 -0.83 -5.27
CA SER A 104 -1.26 -1.13 -5.32
C SER A 104 -0.52 -0.55 -4.12
N ASN A 105 -0.85 0.65 -3.68
CA ASN A 105 -0.19 1.28 -2.54
C ASN A 105 -0.62 0.69 -1.20
N ILE A 106 -1.88 0.28 -1.05
CA ILE A 106 -2.34 -0.49 0.11
C ILE A 106 -1.48 -1.76 0.24
N ARG A 107 -1.24 -2.48 -0.87
CA ARG A 107 -0.44 -3.71 -0.88
C ARG A 107 1.06 -3.49 -0.66
N SER A 108 1.65 -2.50 -1.33
CA SER A 108 3.12 -2.34 -1.36
C SER A 108 3.67 -1.36 -0.32
N HIS A 109 2.85 -0.43 0.16
CA HIS A 109 3.30 0.67 1.02
C HIS A 109 2.50 0.76 2.33
N GLY A 110 1.48 -0.09 2.51
CA GLY A 110 0.61 -0.08 3.69
C GLY A 110 -0.11 1.24 3.87
N GLN A 111 -0.56 1.87 2.78
CA GLN A 111 -1.54 2.96 2.88
C GLN A 111 -2.83 2.43 3.54
N TYR A 112 -3.50 3.29 4.31
CA TYR A 112 -4.70 2.94 5.08
C TYR A 112 -4.49 1.78 6.07
N SER A 113 -3.30 1.67 6.68
CA SER A 113 -3.05 0.61 7.68
C SER A 113 -3.92 0.72 8.91
N THR A 114 -4.36 1.93 9.27
CA THR A 114 -5.35 2.17 10.32
C THR A 114 -6.68 1.47 10.05
N ASN A 115 -7.00 1.24 8.78
CA ASN A 115 -8.24 0.60 8.34
C ASN A 115 -8.00 -0.85 7.87
N ARG A 116 -6.90 -1.46 8.30
CA ARG A 116 -6.54 -2.83 7.90
C ARG A 116 -7.63 -3.84 8.25
N ALA A 117 -8.23 -3.75 9.43
CA ALA A 117 -9.29 -4.65 9.86
C ALA A 117 -10.50 -4.59 8.90
N GLU A 118 -10.92 -3.37 8.52
CA GLU A 118 -12.01 -3.15 7.57
C GLU A 118 -11.66 -3.70 6.17
N LEU A 119 -10.41 -3.51 5.72
CA LEU A 119 -9.93 -4.10 4.46
C LEU A 119 -10.02 -5.63 4.49
N GLU A 120 -9.57 -6.26 5.57
CA GLU A 120 -9.63 -7.72 5.75
C GLU A 120 -11.07 -8.23 5.79
N GLU A 121 -11.98 -7.54 6.48
CA GLU A 121 -13.42 -7.84 6.53
C GLU A 121 -14.07 -7.76 5.13
N MET A 122 -13.67 -6.77 4.33
CA MET A 122 -14.10 -6.67 2.93
C MET A 122 -13.51 -7.77 2.03
N GLY A 123 -12.61 -8.61 2.54
CA GLY A 123 -11.94 -9.68 1.80
C GLY A 123 -10.75 -9.19 0.97
N PHE A 124 -10.16 -8.06 1.32
CA PHE A 124 -8.97 -7.53 0.65
C PHE A 124 -7.76 -8.41 0.94
N LYS A 125 -7.12 -8.90 -0.13
CA LYS A 125 -5.91 -9.72 -0.03
C LYS A 125 -4.67 -8.84 -0.20
N PHE A 126 -3.89 -8.70 0.87
CA PHE A 126 -2.64 -7.93 0.90
C PHE A 126 -1.50 -8.63 0.14
N ASP A 127 -1.45 -9.95 0.15
CA ASP A 127 -0.51 -10.75 -0.63
C ASP A 127 -1.15 -11.22 -1.94
N SER A 128 -0.95 -10.46 -3.02
CA SER A 128 -1.38 -10.87 -4.36
C SER A 128 -0.36 -11.74 -5.09
N ARG A 129 0.88 -11.87 -4.58
CA ARG A 129 1.92 -12.71 -5.20
C ARG A 129 1.60 -14.19 -5.03
N ARG A 130 0.94 -14.55 -3.94
CA ARG A 130 0.43 -15.91 -3.72
C ARG A 130 -0.88 -16.22 -4.46
N THR A 131 -1.54 -15.23 -5.08
CA THR A 131 -2.86 -15.42 -5.72
C THR A 131 -2.86 -15.35 -7.25
N ALA A 132 -1.77 -14.91 -7.91
CA ALA A 132 -1.72 -14.86 -9.37
C ALA A 132 -1.80 -16.26 -10.02
N TYR A 133 -1.25 -17.26 -9.33
CA TYR A 133 -1.45 -18.67 -9.63
C TYR A 133 -1.80 -19.37 -8.32
N GLY A 134 -3.01 -19.95 -8.24
CA GLY A 134 -3.35 -20.81 -7.11
C GLY A 134 -2.27 -21.90 -6.96
N TRP A 135 -2.04 -22.37 -5.73
CA TRP A 135 -1.02 -23.38 -5.41
C TRP A 135 -1.05 -24.58 -6.37
N GLU A 136 -2.25 -25.00 -6.80
CA GLU A 136 -2.46 -26.08 -7.78
C GLU A 136 -1.88 -25.80 -9.18
N LYS A 137 -1.92 -24.55 -9.65
CA LYS A 137 -1.33 -24.17 -10.94
C LYS A 137 0.19 -24.11 -10.85
N VAL A 138 0.72 -23.67 -9.71
CA VAL A 138 2.16 -23.63 -9.45
C VAL A 138 2.73 -25.04 -9.37
N THR A 139 2.07 -25.95 -8.64
CA THR A 139 2.50 -27.35 -8.54
C THR A 139 2.42 -28.06 -9.89
N SER A 140 1.34 -27.86 -10.66
CA SER A 140 1.24 -28.43 -12.02
C SER A 140 2.39 -27.96 -12.92
N ALA A 141 2.70 -26.67 -12.93
CA ALA A 141 3.80 -26.13 -13.74
C ALA A 141 5.17 -26.70 -13.33
N LEU A 142 5.43 -26.85 -12.03
CA LEU A 142 6.68 -27.43 -11.52
C LEU A 142 6.82 -28.92 -11.85
N LEU A 143 5.73 -29.68 -11.77
CA LEU A 143 5.71 -31.10 -12.15
C LEU A 143 5.98 -31.27 -13.65
N THR A 144 5.36 -30.44 -14.49
CA THR A 144 5.60 -30.45 -15.94
C THR A 144 7.05 -30.09 -16.28
N TYR A 145 7.61 -29.05 -15.65
CA TYR A 145 9.01 -28.67 -15.86
C TYR A 145 9.97 -29.82 -15.53
N LYS A 146 9.77 -30.50 -14.40
CA LYS A 146 10.57 -31.66 -13.97
C LYS A 146 10.42 -32.89 -14.88
N SER A 147 9.34 -33.00 -15.66
CA SER A 147 9.19 -34.07 -16.64
C SER A 147 9.84 -33.75 -17.99
N LEU A 148 10.04 -32.45 -18.28
CA LEU A 148 10.59 -31.97 -19.56
C LEU A 148 12.10 -31.72 -19.50
N HIS A 149 12.66 -31.59 -18.29
CA HIS A 149 14.08 -31.36 -18.00
C HIS A 149 14.53 -32.30 -16.90
#